data_AF-A0A0M9G344-F1
#
_entry.id   AF-A0A0M9G344-F1
#
_cell.length_a   1.000
_cell.length_b   1.000
_cell.length_c   1.000
_cell.angle_alpha   90.00
_cell.angle_beta   90.00
_cell.angle_gamma   90.00
#
_symmetry.space_group_name_H-M   'P 1'
#
loop_
_entity.id
_entity.type
_entity.pdbx_description
1 polymer ?
#
loop_
_entity_poly.entity_id
_entity_poly.type
_entity_poly.pdbx_seq_one_letter_code
_entity_poly.pdbx_strand_id
1 'polypeptide(L)'
;MLRLCAALRAASALRQPHLFHIDFSAKHMPGRLYFADRAAKSTSQEPNFVCLDNAMACQSADSNAAVLIRSGAPKDDELLQTGCMRFQGGGAAFVFRHHRLLFQGIGDAAVQTHEVSLHHDDIFALVSGMHRQEDIDAWVRAVETATVEGDVEYVAEEMLLQMRCVTEGCTSVVARVSKFSTGLPEPPCCSQAL
;
A
#
# COMPACT_ATOMS: atom_id res chain seq x y z
N MET A 1 -27.86 3.80 27.61
CA MET A 1 -27.55 2.41 27.20
C MET A 1 -26.77 2.47 25.89
N LEU A 2 -25.45 2.21 25.95
CA LEU A 2 -24.57 2.15 24.78
C LEU A 2 -24.84 0.86 24.00
N ARG A 3 -24.99 0.95 22.67
CA ARG A 3 -24.89 -0.21 21.76
C ARG A 3 -23.77 0.06 20.76
N LEU A 4 -22.63 -0.59 21.03
CA LEU A 4 -21.57 -0.87 20.07
C LEU A 4 -22.17 -1.60 18.85
N CYS A 5 -21.94 -1.08 17.65
CA CYS A 5 -22.06 -1.86 16.41
C CYS A 5 -20.66 -2.06 15.85
N ALA A 6 -20.01 -3.14 16.28
CA ALA A 6 -18.83 -3.67 15.61
C ALA A 6 -19.25 -4.25 14.26
N ALA A 7 -18.80 -3.64 13.16
CA ALA A 7 -18.95 -4.19 11.82
C ALA A 7 -17.58 -4.51 11.24
N LEU A 8 -16.97 -5.59 11.73
CA LEU A 8 -15.91 -6.30 11.01
C LEU A 8 -16.60 -7.34 10.12
N ARG A 9 -16.86 -6.98 8.86
CA ARG A 9 -17.14 -7.98 7.82
C ARG A 9 -15.82 -8.38 7.19
N ALA A 10 -15.40 -9.60 7.48
CA ALA A 10 -14.38 -10.29 6.72
C ALA A 10 -14.85 -10.43 5.27
N ALA A 11 -14.12 -9.81 4.33
CA ALA A 11 -14.30 -10.06 2.91
C ALA A 11 -13.65 -11.42 2.58
N SER A 12 -14.45 -12.41 2.24
CA SER A 12 -13.98 -13.68 1.68
C SER A 12 -14.61 -13.91 0.32
N ALA A 13 -13.84 -13.75 -0.75
CA ALA A 13 -14.07 -14.43 -2.02
C ALA A 13 -12.73 -14.56 -2.75
N LEU A 14 -12.20 -15.78 -2.74
CA LEU A 14 -10.98 -16.21 -3.41
C LEU A 14 -11.15 -16.04 -4.94
N ARG A 15 -10.53 -15.02 -5.54
CA ARG A 15 -10.25 -14.99 -7.00
C ARG A 15 -8.83 -14.49 -7.24
N GLN A 16 -7.95 -15.46 -7.45
CA GLN A 16 -6.49 -15.39 -7.59
C GLN A 16 -5.72 -15.07 -6.29
N PRO A 17 -4.65 -15.81 -5.96
CA PRO A 17 -3.78 -15.43 -4.85
C PRO A 17 -3.15 -14.07 -5.16
N HIS A 18 -2.99 -13.24 -4.13
CA HIS A 18 -2.20 -12.01 -4.25
C HIS A 18 -0.86 -12.31 -4.95
N LEU A 19 -0.31 -11.34 -5.67
CA LEU A 19 0.94 -11.49 -6.43
C LEU A 19 2.13 -11.92 -5.55
N PHE A 20 1.98 -11.91 -4.23
CA PHE A 20 2.92 -12.44 -3.27
C PHE A 20 2.26 -13.44 -2.31
N HIS A 21 3.07 -14.36 -1.78
CA HIS A 21 2.76 -15.00 -0.51
C HIS A 21 2.94 -13.96 0.59
N ILE A 22 1.85 -13.63 1.29
CA ILE A 22 1.86 -12.64 2.37
C ILE A 22 2.05 -13.39 3.70
N ASP A 23 3.13 -13.07 4.41
CA ASP A 23 3.38 -13.59 5.76
C ASP A 23 2.70 -12.69 6.80
N PHE A 24 1.65 -13.20 7.42
CA PHE A 24 0.87 -12.53 8.45
C PHE A 24 1.53 -12.59 9.84
N SER A 25 2.64 -13.31 10.01
CA SER A 25 3.32 -13.49 11.30
C SER A 25 4.45 -12.49 11.56
N ALA A 26 4.72 -11.59 10.61
CA ALA A 26 5.82 -10.63 10.70
C ALA A 26 5.60 -9.66 11.87
N LYS A 27 6.51 -9.69 12.85
CA LYS A 27 6.53 -8.78 14.00
C LYS A 27 7.45 -7.59 13.73
N HIS A 28 7.12 -6.45 14.33
CA HIS A 28 8.03 -5.30 14.37
C HIS A 28 9.36 -5.72 15.01
N MET A 29 10.46 -5.42 14.33
CA MET A 29 11.80 -5.60 14.86
C MET A 29 12.51 -4.25 14.89
N PRO A 30 13.23 -3.93 15.98
CA PRO A 30 14.09 -2.76 16.03
C PRO A 30 15.00 -2.66 14.80
N GLY A 31 15.09 -1.46 14.23
CA GLY A 31 15.93 -1.22 13.05
C GLY A 31 15.31 -1.65 11.72
N ARG A 32 14.20 -2.38 11.71
CA ARG A 32 13.49 -2.76 10.47
C ARG A 32 12.45 -1.72 10.08
N LEU A 33 12.28 -1.58 8.77
CA LEU A 33 11.28 -0.71 8.17
C LEU A 33 9.96 -1.48 8.03
N TYR A 34 8.86 -0.74 8.17
CA TYR A 34 7.50 -1.28 8.04
C TYR A 34 6.56 -0.22 7.47
N PHE A 35 5.41 -0.63 6.95
CA PHE A 35 4.32 0.25 6.55
C PHE A 35 3.52 0.71 7.78
N ALA A 36 3.85 1.91 8.26
CA ALA A 36 3.07 2.67 9.23
C ALA A 36 1.99 3.50 8.52
N ASP A 37 1.12 4.14 9.31
CA ASP A 37 0.10 5.10 8.88
C ASP A 37 -0.52 4.70 7.54
N ARG A 38 -1.49 3.81 7.64
CA ARG A 38 -2.06 3.08 6.51
C ARG A 38 -3.45 3.57 6.22
N ALA A 39 -3.73 3.86 4.97
CA ALA A 39 -5.06 4.23 4.52
C ALA A 39 -5.42 3.45 3.26
N ALA A 40 -6.70 3.10 3.16
CA ALA A 40 -7.27 2.57 1.93
C ALA A 40 -8.56 3.33 1.64
N LYS A 41 -8.76 3.66 0.37
CA LYS A 41 -10.00 4.25 -0.14
C LYS A 41 -10.45 3.41 -1.33
N SER A 42 -11.75 3.22 -1.48
CA SER A 42 -12.31 2.49 -2.62
C SER A 42 -13.64 3.06 -3.08
N THR A 43 -13.86 3.02 -4.40
CA THR A 43 -15.18 3.20 -5.01
C THR A 43 -15.84 1.87 -5.39
N SER A 44 -15.15 0.74 -5.19
CA SER A 44 -15.71 -0.59 -5.43
C SER A 44 -16.78 -0.94 -4.39
N GLN A 45 -17.84 -1.60 -4.83
CA GLN A 45 -18.85 -2.17 -3.93
C GLN A 45 -18.29 -3.37 -3.14
N GLU A 46 -17.30 -4.05 -3.69
CA GLU A 46 -16.61 -5.18 -3.08
C GLU A 46 -15.09 -4.90 -3.09
N PRO A 47 -14.60 -4.03 -2.19
CA PRO A 47 -13.19 -3.68 -2.16
C PRO A 47 -12.34 -4.88 -1.73
N ASN A 48 -11.28 -5.17 -2.49
CA ASN A 48 -10.32 -6.22 -2.18
C ASN A 48 -8.92 -5.62 -2.02
N PHE A 49 -8.47 -5.51 -0.77
CA PHE A 49 -7.17 -4.97 -0.44
C PHE A 49 -6.58 -5.61 0.82
N VAL A 50 -5.26 -5.49 0.95
CA VAL A 50 -4.47 -5.89 2.11
C VAL A 50 -3.63 -4.70 2.56
N CYS A 51 -3.59 -4.46 3.86
CA CYS A 51 -2.77 -3.40 4.45
C CYS A 51 -2.17 -3.88 5.77
N LEU A 52 -1.00 -4.50 5.70
CA LEU A 52 -0.24 -5.09 6.81
C LEU A 52 1.07 -4.34 7.01
N ASP A 53 1.83 -4.69 8.06
CA ASP A 53 3.07 -3.98 8.42
C ASP A 53 4.18 -4.21 7.38
N ASN A 54 4.17 -5.36 6.71
CA ASN A 54 5.18 -5.75 5.73
C ASN A 54 4.64 -5.83 4.31
N ALA A 55 3.32 -5.75 4.11
CA ALA A 55 2.71 -5.99 2.81
C ALA A 55 1.49 -5.09 2.58
N MET A 56 1.33 -4.61 1.35
CA MET A 56 0.10 -3.99 0.89
C MET A 56 -0.32 -4.59 -0.45
N ALA A 57 -1.62 -4.64 -0.72
CA ALA A 57 -2.14 -5.05 -2.01
C ALA A 57 -3.52 -4.44 -2.27
N CYS A 58 -3.88 -4.28 -3.53
CA CYS A 58 -5.24 -3.98 -3.98
C CYS A 58 -5.54 -4.69 -5.30
N GLN A 59 -6.79 -5.11 -5.47
CA GLN A 59 -7.22 -5.93 -6.60
C GLN A 59 -8.62 -5.55 -7.07
N SER A 60 -8.82 -5.59 -8.39
CA SER A 60 -10.11 -5.66 -9.06
C SER A 60 -10.15 -6.86 -10.02
N ALA A 61 -11.21 -7.01 -10.81
CA ALA A 61 -11.41 -8.15 -11.70
C ALA A 61 -10.25 -8.40 -12.70
N ASP A 62 -9.62 -7.34 -13.19
CA ASP A 62 -8.59 -7.37 -14.23
C ASP A 62 -7.32 -6.58 -13.86
N SER A 63 -7.20 -6.12 -12.61
CA SER A 63 -6.10 -5.30 -12.14
C SER A 63 -5.65 -5.75 -10.75
N ASN A 64 -4.33 -5.76 -10.55
CA ASN A 64 -3.74 -6.10 -9.26
C ASN A 64 -2.45 -5.29 -9.06
N ALA A 65 -2.24 -4.79 -7.85
CA ALA A 65 -0.99 -4.20 -7.42
C ALA A 65 -0.68 -4.65 -5.99
N ALA A 66 0.59 -4.95 -5.71
CA ALA A 66 1.04 -5.37 -4.40
C ALA A 66 2.48 -4.93 -4.15
N VAL A 67 2.82 -4.73 -2.88
CA VAL A 67 4.18 -4.52 -2.41
C VAL A 67 4.45 -5.33 -1.15
N LEU A 68 5.66 -5.89 -1.05
CA LEU A 68 6.18 -6.58 0.13
C LEU A 68 7.53 -5.98 0.51
N ILE A 69 7.73 -5.68 1.79
CA ILE A 69 9.03 -5.31 2.34
C ILE A 69 9.90 -6.56 2.45
N ARG A 70 11.08 -6.51 1.84
CA ARG A 70 12.13 -7.53 1.93
C ARG A 70 13.34 -6.94 2.62
N SER A 71 13.90 -7.69 3.56
CA SER A 71 15.19 -7.37 4.16
C SER A 71 16.27 -8.20 3.47
N GLY A 72 17.31 -7.53 2.95
CA GLY A 72 18.52 -8.18 2.48
C GLY A 72 19.40 -8.64 3.64
N ALA A 73 20.41 -9.47 3.34
CA ALA A 73 21.45 -9.77 4.31
C ALA A 73 22.22 -8.48 4.66
N PRO A 74 22.59 -8.26 5.93
CA PRO A 74 23.40 -7.11 6.29
C PRO A 74 24.73 -7.16 5.53
N LYS A 75 25.08 -6.06 4.88
CA LYS A 75 26.39 -5.85 4.27
C LYS A 75 26.96 -4.59 4.90
N ASP A 76 28.13 -4.69 5.50
CA ASP A 76 28.84 -3.54 6.11
C ASP A 76 28.02 -2.81 7.20
N ASP A 77 27.37 -3.56 8.11
CA ASP A 77 26.52 -3.08 9.22
C ASP A 77 25.21 -2.34 8.83
N GLU A 78 24.90 -2.19 7.54
CA GLU A 78 23.63 -1.62 7.08
C GLU A 78 22.64 -2.71 6.64
N LEU A 79 21.45 -2.71 7.25
CA LEU A 79 20.33 -3.56 6.82
C LEU A 79 19.64 -2.91 5.61
N LEU A 80 19.99 -3.35 4.41
CA LEU A 80 19.29 -2.94 3.20
C LEU A 80 17.87 -3.53 3.18
N GLN A 81 16.87 -2.66 3.04
CA GLN A 81 15.47 -3.08 2.91
C GLN A 81 14.87 -2.53 1.61
N THR A 82 14.17 -3.39 0.88
CA THR A 82 13.57 -3.08 -0.41
C THR A 82 12.07 -3.32 -0.39
N GLY A 83 11.32 -2.49 -1.11
CA GLY A 83 9.91 -2.72 -1.43
C GLY A 83 9.85 -3.47 -2.74
N CYS A 84 9.50 -4.76 -2.68
CA CYS A 84 9.28 -5.58 -3.86
C CYS A 84 7.83 -5.40 -4.32
N MET A 85 7.65 -4.75 -5.46
CA MET A 85 6.35 -4.43 -6.03
C MET A 85 6.04 -5.38 -7.19
N ARG A 86 4.78 -5.79 -7.29
CA ARG A 86 4.25 -6.51 -8.44
C ARG A 86 2.91 -5.92 -8.83
N PHE A 87 2.70 -5.73 -10.13
CA PHE A 87 1.46 -5.17 -10.64
C PHE A 87 1.14 -5.71 -12.04
N GLN A 88 -0.14 -5.72 -12.38
CA GLN A 88 -0.70 -6.23 -13.63
C GLN A 88 -2.02 -5.52 -13.94
N GLY A 89 -2.35 -5.43 -15.23
CA GLY A 89 -3.58 -4.83 -15.75
C GLY A 89 -3.60 -3.33 -15.46
N GLY A 90 -4.77 -2.79 -15.12
CA GLY A 90 -4.90 -1.40 -14.62
C GLY A 90 -4.34 -1.19 -13.21
N GLY A 91 -3.39 -2.03 -12.76
CA GLY A 91 -2.76 -1.93 -11.44
C GLY A 91 -1.52 -1.06 -11.51
N ALA A 92 -1.29 -0.21 -10.51
CA ALA A 92 -0.17 0.71 -10.48
C ALA A 92 0.47 0.80 -9.09
N ALA A 93 1.75 1.13 -9.07
CA ALA A 93 2.52 1.36 -7.85
C ALA A 93 3.34 2.64 -7.99
N PHE A 94 3.29 3.47 -6.95
CA PHE A 94 3.99 4.73 -6.86
C PHE A 94 4.78 4.78 -5.55
N VAL A 95 5.97 5.37 -5.61
CA VAL A 95 6.79 5.65 -4.43
C VAL A 95 7.13 7.12 -4.44
N PHE A 96 6.82 7.80 -3.34
CA PHE A 96 7.16 9.19 -3.13
C PHE A 96 8.20 9.29 -2.03
N ARG A 97 9.24 10.09 -2.28
CA ARG A 97 10.30 10.39 -1.32
C ARG A 97 10.46 11.90 -1.23
N HIS A 98 10.43 12.44 -0.02
CA HIS A 98 10.41 13.90 0.21
C HIS A 98 9.34 14.60 -0.64
N HIS A 99 8.13 14.01 -0.70
CA HIS A 99 6.98 14.53 -1.44
C HIS A 99 7.16 14.62 -2.97
N ARG A 100 8.14 13.89 -3.51
CA ARG A 100 8.40 13.81 -4.96
C ARG A 100 8.31 12.38 -5.44
N LEU A 101 7.81 12.19 -6.65
CA LEU A 101 7.75 10.89 -7.29
C LEU A 101 9.17 10.34 -7.49
N LEU A 102 9.47 9.23 -6.83
CA LEU A 102 10.71 8.48 -7.00
C LEU A 102 10.53 7.34 -8.01
N PHE A 103 9.39 6.67 -7.95
CA PHE A 103 9.08 5.52 -8.79
C PHE A 103 7.62 5.54 -9.22
N GLN A 104 7.38 5.21 -10.48
CA GLN A 104 6.07 4.95 -11.05
C GLN A 104 6.13 3.67 -11.87
N GLY A 105 5.22 2.75 -11.58
CA GLY A 105 5.01 1.52 -12.32
C GLY A 105 3.53 1.35 -12.63
N ILE A 106 3.22 1.11 -13.90
CA ILE A 106 1.85 0.92 -14.39
C ILE A 106 1.78 -0.43 -15.11
N GLY A 107 0.83 -1.24 -14.71
CA GLY A 107 0.62 -2.58 -15.23
C GLY A 107 0.14 -2.59 -16.68
N ASP A 108 0.34 -3.75 -17.29
CA ASP A 108 -0.18 -4.09 -18.60
C ASP A 108 -0.69 -5.55 -18.56
N ALA A 109 -0.80 -6.24 -19.70
CA ALA A 109 -1.27 -7.62 -19.70
C ALA A 109 -0.35 -8.58 -18.91
N ALA A 110 0.93 -8.25 -18.77
CA ALA A 110 1.91 -9.09 -18.08
C ALA A 110 2.07 -8.68 -16.61
N VAL A 111 2.53 -9.63 -15.79
CA VAL A 111 2.94 -9.32 -14.42
C VAL A 111 4.30 -8.65 -14.46
N GLN A 112 4.35 -7.40 -14.01
CA GLN A 112 5.58 -6.63 -13.87
C GLN A 112 6.08 -6.73 -12.44
N THR A 113 7.41 -6.73 -12.25
CA THR A 113 8.04 -6.85 -10.93
C THR A 113 9.18 -5.84 -10.82
N HIS A 114 9.17 -5.04 -9.75
CA HIS A 114 10.18 -4.02 -9.49
C HIS A 114 10.58 -4.01 -8.03
N GLU A 115 11.80 -3.58 -7.73
CA GLU A 115 12.29 -3.38 -6.37
C GLU A 115 12.84 -1.98 -6.21
N VAL A 116 12.50 -1.32 -5.11
CA VAL A 116 12.99 0.03 -4.75
C VAL A 116 13.57 -0.02 -3.35
N SER A 117 14.70 0.66 -3.12
CA SER A 117 15.29 0.79 -1.79
C SER A 117 14.41 1.66 -0.90
N LEU A 118 14.08 1.15 0.29
CA LEU A 118 13.19 1.82 1.25
C LEU A 118 13.96 2.78 2.14
N HIS A 119 13.38 3.94 2.38
CA HIS A 119 13.84 4.92 3.37
C HIS A 119 12.70 5.23 4.33
N HIS A 120 13.07 5.72 5.52
CA HIS A 120 12.09 6.29 6.44
C HIS A 120 11.36 7.46 5.77
N ASP A 121 10.06 7.56 6.01
CA ASP A 121 9.13 8.55 5.46
C ASP A 121 8.86 8.44 3.96
N ASP A 122 9.35 7.40 3.28
CA ASP A 122 8.86 7.05 1.95
C ASP A 122 7.36 6.77 2.01
N ILE A 123 6.60 7.23 1.02
CA ILE A 123 5.17 6.92 0.88
C ILE A 123 4.99 5.96 -0.29
N PHE A 124 4.40 4.80 -0.02
CA PHE A 124 3.99 3.85 -1.03
C PHE A 124 2.51 4.03 -1.30
N ALA A 125 2.14 4.11 -2.57
CA ALA A 125 0.76 4.13 -3.01
C ALA A 125 0.54 3.05 -4.07
N LEU A 126 -0.42 2.18 -3.83
CA LEU A 126 -0.89 1.17 -4.75
C LEU A 126 -2.28 1.54 -5.25
N VAL A 127 -2.54 1.17 -6.49
CA VAL A 127 -3.83 1.45 -7.12
C VAL A 127 -4.27 0.29 -7.97
N SER A 128 -5.56 -0.01 -7.95
CA SER A 128 -6.19 -0.98 -8.84
C SER A 128 -7.38 -0.36 -9.55
N GLY A 129 -7.63 -0.79 -10.80
CA GLY A 129 -8.75 -0.33 -11.62
C GLY A 129 -8.46 0.93 -12.42
N MET A 130 -7.19 1.32 -12.54
CA MET A 130 -6.78 2.50 -13.30
C MET A 130 -7.01 2.31 -14.81
N HIS A 131 -7.56 3.33 -15.46
CA HIS A 131 -7.81 3.29 -16.90
C HIS A 131 -6.55 3.60 -17.72
N ARG A 132 -6.50 3.19 -18.99
CA ARG A 132 -5.33 3.42 -19.88
C ARG A 132 -5.18 4.86 -20.36
N GLN A 133 -6.23 5.67 -20.23
CA GLN A 133 -6.29 7.06 -20.73
C GLN A 133 -6.23 8.09 -19.60
N GLU A 134 -5.74 7.70 -18.42
CA GLU A 134 -5.54 8.66 -17.33
C GLU A 134 -4.45 9.67 -17.70
N ASP A 135 -4.64 10.92 -17.27
CA ASP A 135 -3.61 11.95 -17.34
C ASP A 135 -2.66 11.77 -16.14
N ILE A 136 -1.72 10.84 -16.32
CA ILE A 136 -0.80 10.43 -15.25
C ILE A 136 0.04 11.61 -14.74
N ASP A 137 0.46 12.52 -15.62
CA ASP A 137 1.30 13.65 -15.24
C ASP A 137 0.53 14.65 -14.36
N ALA A 138 -0.72 14.95 -14.70
CA ALA A 138 -1.57 15.79 -13.87
C ALA A 138 -1.87 15.12 -12.52
N TRP A 139 -2.16 13.82 -12.55
CA TRP A 139 -2.43 13.04 -11.36
C TRP A 139 -1.25 13.01 -10.39
N VAL A 140 -0.04 12.72 -10.89
CA VAL A 140 1.18 12.69 -10.08
C VAL A 140 1.41 14.05 -9.41
N ARG A 141 1.21 15.17 -10.12
CA ARG A 141 1.37 16.51 -9.53
C ARG A 141 0.37 16.78 -8.40
N ALA A 142 -0.89 16.37 -8.57
CA ALA A 142 -1.90 16.50 -7.53
C ALA A 142 -1.53 15.67 -6.29
N VAL A 143 -1.06 14.44 -6.50
CA VAL A 143 -0.64 13.54 -5.41
C VAL A 143 0.63 14.04 -4.72
N GLU A 144 1.63 14.54 -5.45
CA GLU A 144 2.80 15.19 -4.84
C GLU A 144 2.36 16.32 -3.91
N THR A 145 1.40 17.15 -4.34
CA THR A 145 0.83 18.22 -3.51
C THR A 145 0.15 17.65 -2.26
N ALA A 146 -0.67 16.61 -2.41
CA ALA A 146 -1.33 15.97 -1.27
C ALA A 146 -0.35 15.35 -0.27
N THR A 147 0.80 14.83 -0.73
CA THR A 147 1.82 14.31 0.20
C THR A 147 2.47 15.39 1.05
N VAL A 148 2.46 16.67 0.60
CA VAL A 148 2.94 17.81 1.39
C VAL A 148 1.88 18.30 2.37
N GLU A 149 0.64 18.36 1.91
CA GLU A 149 -0.46 19.03 2.61
C GLU A 149 -1.15 18.17 3.67
N GLY A 150 -1.12 16.84 3.51
CA GLY A 150 -1.91 15.94 4.34
C GLY A 150 -1.21 14.66 4.78
N ASP A 151 -1.97 13.84 5.50
CA ASP A 151 -1.57 12.51 5.91
C ASP A 151 -1.84 11.48 4.81
N VAL A 152 -1.57 10.21 5.10
CA VAL A 152 -1.80 9.11 4.15
C VAL A 152 -3.27 8.92 3.78
N GLU A 153 -4.21 9.37 4.61
CA GLU A 153 -5.64 9.26 4.35
C GLU A 153 -6.03 10.26 3.26
N TYR A 154 -5.55 11.49 3.37
CA TYR A 154 -5.71 12.51 2.34
C TYR A 154 -5.05 12.09 1.03
N VAL A 155 -3.83 11.52 1.09
CA VAL A 155 -3.15 11.01 -0.12
C VAL A 155 -3.96 9.89 -0.77
N ALA A 156 -4.49 8.92 0.00
CA ALA A 156 -5.30 7.84 -0.56
C ALA A 156 -6.60 8.34 -1.20
N GLU A 157 -7.20 9.41 -0.64
CA GLU A 157 -8.37 10.06 -1.20
C GLU A 157 -8.04 10.79 -2.51
N GLU A 158 -6.98 11.59 -2.52
CA GLU A 158 -6.53 12.32 -3.72
C GLU A 158 -6.14 11.34 -4.84
N MET A 159 -5.49 10.23 -4.50
CA MET A 159 -5.20 9.15 -5.45
C MET A 159 -6.46 8.64 -6.15
N LEU A 160 -7.58 8.49 -5.43
CA LEU A 160 -8.84 8.06 -6.03
C LEU A 160 -9.54 9.17 -6.82
N LEU A 161 -9.58 10.39 -6.30
CA LEU A 161 -10.33 11.50 -6.90
C LEU A 161 -9.86 11.80 -8.34
N GLN A 162 -8.58 11.60 -8.59
CA GLN A 162 -7.96 11.84 -9.88
C GLN A 162 -8.16 10.68 -10.88
N MET A 163 -8.61 9.51 -10.42
CA MET A 163 -8.90 8.38 -11.31
C MET A 163 -10.29 8.47 -11.92
N ARG A 164 -10.37 8.20 -13.22
CA ARG A 164 -11.62 8.04 -13.96
C ARG A 164 -12.06 6.58 -13.86
N CYS A 165 -12.58 6.18 -12.70
CA CYS A 165 -13.06 4.82 -12.46
C CYS A 165 -14.21 4.43 -13.40
N VAL A 166 -13.89 3.76 -14.51
CA VAL A 166 -14.86 3.29 -15.53
C VAL A 166 -15.31 1.84 -15.33
N THR A 167 -14.62 1.08 -14.48
CA THR A 167 -14.91 -0.33 -14.17
C THR A 167 -15.75 -0.46 -12.88
N GLU A 168 -15.83 -1.66 -12.31
CA GLU A 168 -16.54 -1.99 -11.05
C GLU A 168 -16.05 -1.21 -9.80
N GLY A 169 -15.09 -0.30 -9.97
CA GLY A 169 -14.55 0.61 -8.96
C GLY A 169 -13.02 0.57 -8.95
N CYS A 170 -12.43 1.61 -8.36
CA CYS A 170 -11.00 1.66 -8.11
C CYS A 170 -10.72 1.54 -6.61
N THR A 171 -9.51 1.12 -6.27
CA THR A 171 -9.04 1.10 -4.89
C THR A 171 -7.65 1.72 -4.84
N SER A 172 -7.42 2.60 -3.87
CA SER A 172 -6.10 3.12 -3.51
C SER A 172 -5.72 2.62 -2.12
N VAL A 173 -4.47 2.17 -1.98
CA VAL A 173 -3.89 1.75 -0.70
C VAL A 173 -2.57 2.48 -0.52
N VAL A 174 -2.46 3.26 0.55
CA VAL A 174 -1.32 4.14 0.82
C VAL A 174 -0.76 3.83 2.20
N ALA A 175 0.56 3.83 2.32
CA ALA A 175 1.23 3.77 3.61
C ALA A 175 2.51 4.58 3.62
N ARG A 176 2.89 5.01 4.83
CA ARG A 176 4.18 5.62 5.09
C ARG A 176 5.15 4.59 5.64
N VAL A 177 6.39 4.62 5.17
CA VAL A 177 7.44 3.76 5.69
C VAL A 177 7.99 4.36 6.99
N SER A 178 7.89 3.59 8.07
CA SER A 178 8.44 3.98 9.37
C SER A 178 9.50 3.00 9.85
N LYS A 179 10.26 3.42 10.85
CA LYS A 179 11.26 2.62 11.54
C LYS A 179 10.85 2.47 12.99
N PHE A 180 10.77 1.22 13.47
CA PHE A 180 10.49 0.99 14.88
C PHE A 180 11.69 1.47 15.72
N SER A 181 11.46 2.45 16.59
CA SER A 181 12.47 2.90 17.56
C SER A 181 12.27 2.14 18.88
N THR A 182 13.37 1.70 19.50
CA THR A 182 13.39 0.93 20.75
C THR A 182 12.89 1.69 21.98
N GLY A 183 12.38 2.91 21.83
CA GLY A 183 12.04 3.82 22.92
C GLY A 183 10.54 3.96 23.22
N LEU A 184 9.65 3.40 22.40
CA LEU A 184 8.21 3.43 22.65
C LEU A 184 7.73 2.03 23.05
N PRO A 185 6.93 1.91 24.13
CA PRO A 185 6.37 0.62 24.51
C PRO A 185 5.55 0.07 23.34
N GLU A 186 5.68 -1.22 23.06
CA GLU A 186 4.82 -1.91 22.10
C GLU A 186 3.35 -1.55 22.41
N PRO A 187 2.54 -1.15 21.41
CA PRO A 187 1.11 -1.03 21.64
C PRO A 187 0.62 -2.38 22.18
N PRO A 188 -0.24 -2.40 23.22
CA PRO A 188 -0.63 -3.64 23.86
C PRO A 188 -1.16 -4.59 22.80
N CYS A 189 -0.49 -5.74 22.65
CA CYS A 189 -1.00 -6.84 21.84
C CYS A 189 -2.45 -7.10 22.29
N CYS A 190 -3.41 -7.01 21.37
CA CYS A 190 -4.74 -7.55 21.60
C CYS A 190 -4.61 -9.06 21.75
N SER A 191 -4.31 -9.51 22.96
CA SER A 191 -4.53 -10.87 23.41
C SER A 191 -6.01 -11.14 23.18
N GLN A 192 -6.32 -11.97 22.19
CA GLN A 192 -7.63 -12.60 22.10
C GLN A 192 -7.86 -13.34 23.42
N ALA A 193 -8.73 -12.79 24.27
CA ALA A 193 -9.30 -13.53 25.37
C ALA A 193 -10.22 -14.59 24.76
N LEU A 194 -10.00 -15.82 25.23
CA LEU A 194 -10.72 -17.06 24.94
C LEU A 194 -12.26 -16.91 24.95
#